data_AF-A0AAX2ADM4-F1
#
_entry.id   AF-A0AAX2ADM4-F1
#
_cell.length_a   1.000
_cell.length_b   1.000
_cell.length_c   1.000
_cell.angle_alpha   90.00
_cell.angle_beta   90.00
_cell.angle_gamma   90.00
#
_symmetry.space_group_name_H-M   'P 1'
#
loop_
_entity.id
_entity.type
_entity.pdbx_description
1 polymer ?
#
loop_
_entity_poly.entity_id
_entity_poly.type
_entity_poly.pdbx_seq_one_letter_code
_entity_poly.pdbx_strand_id
1 'polypeptide(L)'
;MVVKPLNVFQNGLLSFFKYLNKETEDTQELIVDRKDEIGLMSSIVNENINKIKKGLEEEKKLIDNASEIINTVNTGVLTDRILLNSNNQGLNQLKDLINSMLEKLEGNIQNILKVLNEYANYNYLNSVEKGNTKGEIGELSDGINKLGDAITKMLVQNKQNGLTLKDGSTELLVNVNTLSTSANEAAASLEETAAALEEITSTVINNSNNVQKMSENAKELTSSVTRGQDLALNTTKSMEDINTQVEAINEAITVIDQIAFQTNI
;
A
#
# COMPACT_ATOMS: atom_id res chain seq x y z
N MET A 1 -44.11 -28.07 90.82
CA MET A 1 -42.89 -27.33 90.44
C MET A 1 -42.57 -27.58 88.95
N VAL A 2 -43.34 -26.98 88.02
CA VAL A 2 -43.13 -27.12 86.55
C VAL A 2 -43.10 -25.76 85.83
N VAL A 3 -43.62 -24.70 86.47
CA VAL A 3 -43.75 -23.35 85.87
C VAL A 3 -42.39 -22.68 85.62
N LYS A 4 -41.41 -22.82 86.53
CA LYS A 4 -40.09 -22.20 86.37
C LYS A 4 -39.31 -22.77 85.17
N PRO A 5 -39.20 -24.11 84.99
CA PRO A 5 -38.57 -24.70 83.80
C PRO A 5 -39.25 -24.31 82.48
N LEU A 6 -40.58 -24.25 82.48
CA LEU A 6 -41.34 -23.89 81.27
C LEU A 6 -41.10 -22.44 80.85
N ASN A 7 -41.00 -21.51 81.80
CA ASN A 7 -40.64 -20.12 81.53
C ASN A 7 -39.20 -19.98 80.98
N VAL A 8 -38.24 -20.78 81.48
CA VAL A 8 -36.86 -20.78 80.94
C VAL A 8 -36.84 -21.30 79.51
N PHE A 9 -37.57 -22.39 79.24
CA PHE A 9 -37.71 -22.93 77.89
C PHE A 9 -38.37 -21.93 76.93
N GLN A 10 -39.47 -21.29 77.36
CA GLN A 10 -40.15 -20.26 76.57
C GLN A 10 -39.23 -19.07 76.27
N ASN A 11 -38.48 -18.59 77.26
CA ASN A 11 -37.57 -17.46 77.08
C ASN A 11 -36.42 -17.79 76.12
N GLY A 12 -35.84 -18.99 76.21
CA GLY A 12 -34.78 -19.40 75.27
C GLY A 12 -35.31 -19.58 73.84
N LEU A 13 -36.54 -20.09 73.67
CA LEU A 13 -37.18 -20.20 72.35
C LEU A 13 -37.48 -18.81 71.76
N LEU A 14 -37.96 -17.88 72.58
CA LEU A 14 -38.13 -16.48 72.16
C LEU A 14 -36.80 -15.84 71.78
N SER A 15 -35.71 -16.12 72.51
CA SER A 15 -34.37 -15.66 72.14
C SER A 15 -33.90 -16.24 70.81
N PHE A 16 -34.20 -17.51 70.53
CA PHE A 16 -33.88 -18.12 69.24
C PHE A 16 -34.68 -17.49 68.10
N PHE A 17 -35.97 -17.19 68.30
CA PHE A 17 -36.75 -16.48 67.28
C PHE A 17 -36.24 -15.05 67.02
N LYS A 18 -35.78 -14.34 68.06
CA LYS A 18 -35.10 -13.05 67.88
C LYS A 18 -33.84 -13.18 67.02
N TYR A 19 -33.04 -14.22 67.24
CA TYR A 19 -31.88 -14.51 66.41
C TYR A 19 -32.27 -14.82 64.95
N LEU A 20 -33.27 -15.68 64.74
CA LEU A 20 -33.82 -15.98 63.41
C LEU A 20 -34.34 -14.73 62.68
N ASN A 21 -34.98 -13.82 63.41
CA ASN A 21 -35.47 -12.55 62.90
C ASN A 21 -34.36 -11.49 62.74
N LYS A 22 -33.10 -11.83 63.04
CA LYS A 22 -31.93 -10.92 63.00
C LYS A 22 -32.03 -9.75 63.98
N GLU A 23 -32.82 -9.89 65.05
CA GLU A 23 -32.91 -8.91 66.15
C GLU A 23 -31.75 -9.06 67.15
N THR A 24 -31.12 -10.24 67.21
CA THR A 24 -29.96 -10.54 68.07
C THR A 24 -28.88 -11.30 67.28
N GLU A 25 -27.60 -11.07 67.59
CA GLU A 25 -26.48 -11.74 66.92
C GLU A 25 -26.17 -13.15 67.47
N ASP A 26 -26.72 -13.49 68.64
CA ASP A 26 -26.48 -14.78 69.30
C ASP A 26 -27.76 -15.39 69.88
N THR A 27 -27.70 -16.69 70.12
CA THR A 27 -28.76 -17.52 70.71
C THR A 27 -28.39 -17.91 72.13
N GLN A 28 -29.32 -17.79 73.09
CA GLN A 28 -29.14 -18.37 74.42
C GLN A 28 -29.47 -19.87 74.38
N GLU A 29 -28.58 -20.72 74.91
CA GLU A 29 -28.87 -22.15 75.06
C GLU A 29 -30.02 -22.38 76.04
N LEU A 30 -30.90 -23.35 75.72
CA LEU A 30 -31.97 -23.79 76.61
C LEU A 30 -31.35 -24.67 77.71
N ILE A 31 -30.89 -24.06 78.81
CA ILE A 31 -30.33 -24.79 79.95
C ILE A 31 -31.48 -25.37 80.79
N VAL A 32 -31.72 -26.67 80.66
CA VAL A 32 -32.60 -27.42 81.57
C VAL A 32 -31.86 -28.67 82.04
N ASP A 33 -31.21 -28.58 83.20
CA ASP A 33 -30.49 -29.69 83.86
C ASP A 33 -31.47 -30.67 84.52
N ARG A 34 -32.30 -31.33 83.70
CA ARG A 34 -33.28 -32.33 84.15
C ARG A 34 -33.29 -33.52 83.20
N LYS A 35 -33.52 -34.71 83.76
CA LYS A 35 -33.71 -35.96 83.00
C LYS A 35 -35.19 -36.24 82.67
N ASP A 36 -36.04 -35.20 82.71
CA ASP A 36 -37.47 -35.28 82.39
C ASP A 36 -37.72 -34.95 80.90
N GLU A 37 -38.97 -35.03 80.45
CA GLU A 37 -39.36 -34.79 79.06
C GLU A 37 -39.00 -33.37 78.60
N ILE A 38 -38.99 -32.39 79.51
CA ILE A 38 -38.62 -30.99 79.23
C ILE A 38 -37.11 -30.88 78.99
N GLY A 39 -36.29 -31.60 79.77
CA GLY A 39 -34.84 -31.70 79.52
C GLY A 39 -34.51 -32.37 78.18
N LEU A 40 -35.20 -33.45 77.83
CA LEU A 40 -35.05 -34.12 76.54
C LEU A 40 -35.44 -33.20 75.36
N MET A 41 -36.57 -32.50 75.47
CA MET A 41 -36.98 -31.51 74.48
C MET A 41 -35.97 -30.36 74.36
N SER A 42 -35.43 -29.87 75.48
CA SER A 42 -34.41 -28.80 75.47
C SER A 42 -33.13 -29.24 74.75
N SER A 43 -32.68 -30.47 74.96
CA SER A 43 -31.52 -31.03 74.25
C SER A 43 -31.75 -31.12 72.74
N ILE A 44 -32.91 -31.64 72.30
CA ILE A 44 -33.24 -31.78 70.87
C ILE A 44 -33.38 -30.40 70.21
N VAL A 45 -34.01 -29.44 70.90
CA VAL A 45 -34.16 -28.08 70.38
C VAL A 45 -32.81 -27.39 70.30
N ASN A 46 -31.94 -27.51 71.32
CA ASN A 46 -30.57 -26.96 71.25
C ASN A 46 -29.76 -27.55 70.08
N GLU A 47 -29.90 -28.85 69.79
CA GLU A 47 -29.25 -29.47 68.63
C GLU A 47 -29.74 -28.85 67.30
N ASN A 48 -31.05 -28.63 67.17
CA ASN A 48 -31.63 -27.98 65.99
C ASN A 48 -31.26 -26.49 65.90
N ILE A 49 -31.24 -25.77 67.02
CA ILE A 49 -30.76 -24.37 67.10
C ILE A 49 -29.32 -24.29 66.59
N ASN A 50 -28.43 -25.18 67.04
CA ASN A 50 -27.05 -25.22 66.59
C ASN A 50 -26.91 -25.56 65.10
N LYS A 51 -27.70 -26.51 64.59
CA LYS A 51 -27.75 -26.83 63.15
C LYS A 51 -28.20 -25.63 62.32
N ILE A 52 -29.22 -24.90 62.78
CA ILE A 52 -29.74 -23.72 62.09
C ILE A 52 -28.74 -22.56 62.16
N LYS A 53 -28.15 -22.29 63.32
CA LYS A 53 -27.11 -21.27 63.50
C LYS A 53 -25.92 -21.51 62.57
N LYS A 54 -25.39 -22.73 62.55
CA LYS A 54 -24.30 -23.11 61.63
C LYS A 54 -24.72 -22.92 60.17
N GLY A 55 -25.94 -23.31 59.82
CA GLY A 55 -26.50 -23.09 58.49
C GLY A 55 -26.52 -21.62 58.08
N LEU A 56 -27.07 -20.76 58.93
CA LEU A 56 -27.13 -19.31 58.68
C LEU A 56 -25.75 -18.67 58.60
N GLU A 57 -24.77 -19.15 59.38
CA GLU A 57 -23.38 -18.71 59.27
C GLU A 57 -22.73 -19.13 57.93
N GLU A 58 -22.99 -20.35 57.45
CA GLU A 58 -22.54 -20.83 56.13
C GLU A 58 -23.21 -20.06 54.99
N GLU A 59 -24.52 -19.79 55.09
CA GLU A 59 -25.25 -18.91 54.15
C GLU A 59 -24.63 -17.51 54.10
N LYS A 60 -24.37 -16.89 55.26
CA LYS A 60 -23.74 -15.56 55.35
C LYS A 60 -22.38 -15.54 54.67
N LYS A 61 -21.50 -16.50 54.99
CA LYS A 61 -20.18 -16.61 54.38
C LYS A 61 -20.24 -16.76 52.86
N LEU A 62 -21.20 -17.55 52.36
CA LEU A 62 -21.40 -17.70 50.92
C LEU A 62 -21.83 -16.39 50.26
N ILE A 63 -22.74 -15.62 50.89
CA ILE A 63 -23.18 -14.31 50.39
C ILE A 63 -22.02 -13.29 50.42
N ASP A 64 -21.23 -13.28 51.48
CA ASP A 64 -20.07 -12.39 51.60
C ASP A 64 -19.04 -12.70 50.50
N ASN A 65 -18.73 -13.99 50.27
CA ASN A 65 -17.85 -14.41 49.18
C ASN A 65 -18.44 -14.08 47.80
N ALA A 66 -19.73 -14.31 47.59
CA ALA A 66 -20.39 -13.93 46.33
C ALA A 66 -20.29 -12.42 46.07
N SER A 67 -20.45 -11.60 47.11
CA SER A 67 -20.35 -10.13 47.00
C SER A 67 -18.93 -9.69 46.64
N GLU A 68 -17.92 -10.32 47.22
CA GLU A 68 -16.51 -10.08 46.87
C GLU A 68 -16.23 -10.41 45.39
N ILE A 69 -16.67 -11.59 44.92
CA ILE A 69 -16.48 -12.01 43.53
C ILE A 69 -17.20 -11.08 42.56
N ILE A 70 -18.43 -10.66 42.88
CA ILE A 70 -19.19 -9.72 42.05
C ILE A 70 -18.46 -8.36 41.96
N ASN A 71 -17.89 -7.88 43.06
CA ASN A 71 -17.09 -6.66 43.02
C ASN A 71 -15.85 -6.80 42.13
N THR A 72 -15.16 -7.94 42.17
CA THR A 72 -14.04 -8.23 41.27
C THR A 72 -14.50 -8.29 39.81
N VAL A 73 -15.62 -8.95 39.52
CA VAL A 73 -16.22 -9.01 38.17
C VAL A 73 -16.60 -7.61 37.66
N ASN A 74 -17.10 -6.73 38.52
CA ASN A 74 -17.40 -5.34 38.16
C ASN A 74 -16.14 -4.54 37.76
N THR A 75 -14.95 -4.97 38.17
CA THR A 75 -13.68 -4.38 37.70
C THR A 75 -13.19 -4.95 36.36
N GLY A 76 -13.89 -5.96 35.82
CA GLY A 76 -13.57 -6.60 34.53
C GLY A 76 -12.82 -7.93 34.64
N VAL A 77 -12.54 -8.41 35.86
CA VAL A 77 -11.86 -9.70 36.08
C VAL A 77 -12.90 -10.81 36.13
N LEU A 78 -12.94 -11.64 35.07
CA LEU A 78 -13.91 -12.73 34.92
C LEU A 78 -13.38 -14.11 35.34
N THR A 79 -12.18 -14.21 35.91
CA THR A 79 -11.52 -15.49 36.25
C THR A 79 -11.96 -16.06 37.60
N ASP A 80 -12.42 -15.19 38.51
CA ASP A 80 -12.71 -15.59 39.88
C ASP A 80 -14.07 -16.28 39.99
N ARG A 81 -14.23 -17.16 40.99
CA ARG A 81 -15.43 -17.98 41.18
C ARG A 81 -15.87 -18.03 42.63
N ILE A 82 -17.16 -18.23 42.84
CA ILE A 82 -17.73 -18.46 44.17
C ILE A 82 -17.39 -19.90 44.58
N LEU A 83 -16.58 -20.07 45.62
CA LEU A 83 -16.05 -21.39 46.02
C LEU A 83 -16.79 -22.00 47.21
N LEU A 84 -17.29 -21.15 48.12
CA LEU A 84 -17.97 -21.61 49.32
C LEU A 84 -19.29 -22.32 48.99
N ASN A 85 -19.70 -23.22 49.87
CA ASN A 85 -21.00 -23.90 49.82
C ASN A 85 -21.78 -23.57 51.09
N SER A 86 -23.10 -23.65 50.97
CA SER A 86 -24.01 -23.55 52.12
C SER A 86 -24.81 -24.85 52.26
N ASN A 87 -25.42 -25.08 53.42
CA ASN A 87 -26.44 -26.09 53.60
C ASN A 87 -27.74 -25.80 52.83
N ASN A 88 -27.91 -24.57 52.32
CA ASN A 88 -29.04 -24.14 51.51
C ASN A 88 -28.85 -24.51 50.04
N GLN A 89 -29.68 -25.45 49.55
CA GLN A 89 -29.61 -25.90 48.15
C GLN A 89 -29.88 -24.78 47.14
N GLY A 90 -30.77 -23.83 47.46
CA GLY A 90 -31.09 -22.71 46.58
C GLY A 90 -29.91 -21.76 46.39
N LEU A 91 -29.14 -21.50 47.46
CA LEU A 91 -27.92 -20.69 47.37
C LEU A 91 -26.82 -21.40 46.57
N ASN A 92 -26.67 -22.71 46.72
CA ASN A 92 -25.71 -23.48 45.92
C ASN A 92 -26.09 -23.47 44.43
N GLN A 93 -27.38 -23.63 44.11
CA GLN A 93 -27.86 -23.50 42.73
C GLN A 93 -27.58 -22.10 42.15
N LEU A 94 -27.81 -21.04 42.92
CA LEU A 94 -27.50 -19.68 42.48
C LEU A 94 -26.00 -19.49 42.23
N LYS A 95 -25.14 -19.99 43.12
CA LYS A 95 -23.68 -20.02 42.93
C LYS A 95 -23.32 -20.70 41.61
N ASP A 96 -23.88 -21.89 41.33
CA ASP A 96 -23.52 -22.66 40.15
C ASP A 96 -23.97 -21.95 38.86
N LEU A 97 -25.14 -21.30 38.89
CA LEU A 97 -25.62 -20.46 37.79
C LEU A 97 -24.70 -19.25 37.54
N ILE A 98 -24.27 -18.55 38.60
CA ILE A 98 -23.35 -17.41 38.49
C ILE A 98 -21.99 -17.87 37.94
N ASN A 99 -21.42 -18.94 38.49
CA ASN A 99 -20.14 -19.49 38.03
C ASN A 99 -20.21 -19.93 36.56
N SER A 100 -21.30 -20.57 36.14
CA SER A 100 -21.53 -20.97 34.75
C SER A 100 -21.69 -19.76 33.81
N MET A 101 -22.30 -18.68 34.29
CA MET A 101 -22.39 -17.42 33.54
C MET A 101 -21.01 -16.79 33.35
N LEU A 102 -20.21 -16.71 34.42
CA LEU A 102 -18.85 -16.15 34.37
C LEU A 102 -17.95 -16.97 33.45
N GLU A 103 -18.02 -18.31 33.50
CA GLU A 103 -17.25 -19.19 32.62
C GLU A 103 -17.57 -18.97 31.14
N LYS A 104 -18.86 -18.83 30.79
CA LYS A 104 -19.26 -18.53 29.41
C LYS A 104 -18.80 -17.15 28.96
N LEU A 105 -18.91 -16.13 29.83
CA LEU A 105 -18.45 -14.78 29.51
C LEU A 105 -16.94 -14.73 29.34
N GLU A 106 -16.18 -15.36 30.23
CA GLU A 106 -14.73 -15.47 30.17
C GLU A 106 -14.29 -16.13 28.86
N GLY A 107 -14.86 -17.30 28.51
CA GLY A 107 -14.52 -18.01 27.29
C GLY A 107 -14.77 -17.19 26.03
N ASN A 108 -15.89 -16.46 25.97
CA ASN A 108 -16.19 -15.57 24.84
C ASN A 108 -15.17 -14.44 24.70
N ILE A 109 -14.83 -13.78 25.82
CA ILE A 109 -13.84 -12.69 25.82
C ILE A 109 -12.45 -13.21 25.46
N GLN A 110 -12.04 -14.36 25.98
CA GLN A 110 -10.76 -15.00 25.63
C GLN A 110 -10.68 -15.34 24.14
N ASN A 111 -11.77 -15.84 23.55
CA ASN A 111 -11.83 -16.12 22.11
C ASN A 111 -11.64 -14.85 21.27
N ILE A 112 -12.35 -13.77 21.63
CA ILE A 112 -12.21 -12.47 20.94
C ILE A 112 -10.79 -11.92 21.10
N LEU A 113 -10.23 -11.96 22.30
CA LEU A 113 -8.86 -11.48 22.56
C LEU A 113 -7.81 -12.30 21.80
N LYS A 114 -8.01 -13.60 21.63
CA LYS A 114 -7.12 -14.45 20.83
C LYS A 114 -7.08 -13.96 19.38
N VAL A 115 -8.24 -13.79 18.75
CA VAL A 115 -8.34 -13.32 17.36
C VAL A 115 -7.80 -11.90 17.20
N LEU A 116 -8.08 -11.00 18.15
CA LEU A 116 -7.52 -9.65 18.14
C LEU A 116 -5.98 -9.65 18.22
N ASN A 117 -5.39 -10.53 19.02
CA ASN A 117 -3.94 -10.68 19.08
C ASN A 117 -3.36 -11.21 17.76
N GLU A 118 -4.06 -12.10 17.06
CA GLU A 118 -3.64 -12.55 15.72
C GLU A 118 -3.72 -11.41 14.71
N TYR A 119 -4.80 -10.61 14.73
CA TYR A 119 -4.96 -9.44 13.86
C TYR A 119 -3.88 -8.37 14.12
N ALA A 120 -3.48 -8.19 15.39
CA ALA A 120 -2.38 -7.31 15.76
C ALA A 120 -1.03 -7.76 15.19
N ASN A 121 -0.86 -9.07 14.96
CA ASN A 121 0.31 -9.67 14.30
C ASN A 121 0.13 -9.83 12.78
N TYR A 122 -0.80 -9.07 12.19
CA TYR A 122 -1.14 -9.10 10.75
C TYR A 122 -1.62 -10.48 10.24
N ASN A 123 -2.05 -11.36 11.14
CA ASN A 123 -2.63 -12.64 10.78
C ASN A 123 -4.16 -12.55 10.84
N TYR A 124 -4.79 -12.39 9.66
CA TYR A 124 -6.24 -12.26 9.52
C TYR A 124 -6.92 -13.56 9.05
N LEU A 125 -6.27 -14.71 9.23
CA LEU A 125 -6.79 -16.00 8.73
C LEU A 125 -7.92 -16.57 9.60
N ASN A 126 -7.84 -16.36 10.91
CA ASN A 126 -8.83 -16.87 11.85
C ASN A 126 -9.90 -15.81 12.14
N SER A 127 -11.08 -16.27 12.52
CA SER A 127 -12.21 -15.43 12.90
C SER A 127 -12.75 -15.85 14.26
N VAL A 128 -13.48 -14.95 14.91
CA VAL A 128 -14.12 -15.23 16.19
C VAL A 128 -15.24 -16.24 15.97
N GLU A 129 -15.12 -17.41 16.58
CA GLU A 129 -16.16 -18.43 16.57
C GLU A 129 -17.39 -17.97 17.36
N LYS A 130 -18.53 -17.83 16.67
CA LYS A 130 -19.78 -17.33 17.27
C LYS A 130 -20.45 -18.31 18.23
N GLY A 131 -20.29 -19.62 18.01
CA GLY A 131 -20.96 -20.66 18.81
C GLY A 131 -22.46 -20.39 19.00
N ASN A 132 -22.94 -20.45 20.25
CA ASN A 132 -24.32 -20.11 20.65
C ASN A 132 -24.46 -18.68 21.21
N THR A 133 -23.47 -17.81 21.02
CA THR A 133 -23.53 -16.43 21.54
C THR A 133 -24.59 -15.63 20.78
N LYS A 134 -25.37 -14.87 21.55
CA LYS A 134 -26.46 -14.00 21.07
C LYS A 134 -26.35 -12.64 21.73
N GLY A 135 -27.11 -11.67 21.23
CA GLY A 135 -27.09 -10.30 21.75
C GLY A 135 -25.73 -9.63 21.52
N GLU A 136 -25.31 -8.81 22.48
CA GLU A 136 -24.18 -7.89 22.38
C GLU A 136 -22.85 -8.61 22.16
N ILE A 137 -22.63 -9.77 22.78
CA ILE A 137 -21.42 -10.58 22.57
C ILE A 137 -21.36 -11.15 21.15
N GLY A 138 -22.53 -11.54 20.61
CA GLY A 138 -22.64 -12.01 19.23
C GLY A 138 -22.39 -10.88 18.23
N GLU A 139 -22.95 -9.70 18.47
CA GLU A 139 -22.70 -8.50 17.65
C GLU A 139 -21.24 -8.06 17.70
N LEU A 140 -20.61 -8.11 18.87
CA LEU A 140 -19.18 -7.83 19.03
C LEU A 140 -18.34 -8.80 18.21
N SER A 141 -18.65 -10.10 18.28
CA SER A 141 -17.96 -11.14 17.50
C SER A 141 -18.11 -10.91 15.99
N ASP A 142 -19.33 -10.61 15.52
CA ASP A 142 -19.61 -10.26 14.13
C ASP A 142 -18.87 -8.98 13.70
N GLY A 143 -18.78 -7.98 14.59
CA GLY A 143 -18.07 -6.73 14.35
C GLY A 143 -16.56 -6.94 14.15
N ILE A 144 -15.93 -7.76 14.99
CA ILE A 144 -14.52 -8.12 14.84
C ILE A 144 -14.28 -8.90 13.54
N ASN A 145 -15.17 -9.83 13.19
CA ASN A 145 -15.05 -10.59 11.95
C ASN A 145 -15.17 -9.68 10.71
N LYS A 146 -16.15 -8.77 10.69
CA LYS A 146 -16.30 -7.77 9.63
C LYS A 146 -15.07 -6.86 9.50
N LEU A 147 -14.44 -6.50 10.63
CA LEU A 147 -13.20 -5.72 10.61
C LEU A 147 -12.06 -6.53 9.96
N GLY A 148 -11.92 -7.80 10.31
CA GLY A 148 -10.96 -8.72 9.68
C GLY A 148 -11.17 -8.86 8.17
N ASP A 149 -12.43 -9.02 7.74
CA ASP A 149 -12.81 -9.10 6.32
C ASP A 149 -12.46 -7.81 5.57
N ALA A 150 -12.78 -6.65 6.15
CA ALA A 150 -12.50 -5.35 5.55
C ALA A 150 -11.00 -5.10 5.38
N ILE A 151 -10.19 -5.44 6.40
CA ILE A 151 -8.73 -5.33 6.33
C ILE A 151 -8.17 -6.31 5.29
N THR A 152 -8.64 -7.56 5.30
CA THR A 152 -8.20 -8.56 4.31
C THR A 152 -8.50 -8.11 2.88
N LYS A 153 -9.71 -7.58 2.65
CA LYS A 153 -10.09 -7.02 1.34
C LYS A 153 -9.19 -5.86 0.93
N MET A 154 -8.89 -4.95 1.85
CA MET A 154 -7.96 -3.84 1.62
C MET A 154 -6.55 -4.35 1.27
N LEU A 155 -6.05 -5.37 1.96
CA LEU A 155 -4.73 -5.97 1.69
C LEU A 155 -4.69 -6.68 0.32
N VAL A 156 -5.76 -7.38 -0.06
CA VAL A 156 -5.88 -7.99 -1.40
C VAL A 156 -5.84 -6.92 -2.48
N GLN A 157 -6.59 -5.83 -2.32
CA GLN A 157 -6.57 -4.70 -3.25
C GLN A 157 -5.19 -4.03 -3.31
N ASN A 158 -4.53 -3.83 -2.17
CA ASN A 158 -3.18 -3.27 -2.12
C ASN A 158 -2.17 -4.15 -2.87
N LYS A 159 -2.22 -5.47 -2.65
CA LYS A 159 -1.40 -6.44 -3.38
C LYS A 159 -1.66 -6.37 -4.88
N GLN A 160 -2.92 -6.30 -5.31
CA GLN A 160 -3.28 -6.18 -6.72
C GLN A 160 -2.70 -4.90 -7.33
N ASN A 161 -2.83 -3.76 -6.64
CA ASN A 161 -2.23 -2.50 -7.08
C ASN A 161 -0.70 -2.58 -7.18
N GLY A 162 -0.04 -3.24 -6.21
CA GLY A 162 1.40 -3.46 -6.22
C GLY A 162 1.86 -4.31 -7.41
N LEU A 163 1.09 -5.33 -7.79
CA LEU A 163 1.36 -6.13 -8.98
C LEU A 163 1.18 -5.32 -10.26
N THR A 164 0.07 -4.58 -10.41
CA THR A 164 -0.15 -3.69 -11.57
C THR A 164 0.96 -2.65 -11.70
N LEU A 165 1.40 -2.06 -10.59
CA LEU A 165 2.50 -1.09 -10.58
C LEU A 165 3.83 -1.74 -11.00
N LYS A 166 4.11 -2.96 -10.53
CA LYS A 166 5.30 -3.71 -10.93
C LYS A 166 5.30 -4.01 -12.43
N ASP A 167 4.17 -4.45 -12.97
CA ASP A 167 4.01 -4.74 -14.39
C ASP A 167 4.21 -3.47 -15.23
N GLY A 168 3.53 -2.37 -14.86
CA GLY A 168 3.69 -1.07 -15.53
C GLY A 168 5.11 -0.50 -15.44
N SER A 169 5.81 -0.70 -14.31
CA SER A 169 7.21 -0.30 -14.16
C SER A 169 8.14 -1.12 -15.06
N THR A 170 7.84 -2.41 -15.25
CA THR A 170 8.60 -3.29 -16.13
C THR A 170 8.40 -2.90 -17.59
N GLU A 171 7.16 -2.58 -17.99
CA GLU A 171 6.85 -2.07 -19.33
C GLU A 171 7.54 -0.71 -19.58
N LEU A 172 7.50 0.21 -18.61
CA LEU A 172 8.21 1.48 -18.71
C LEU A 172 9.72 1.29 -18.90
N LEU A 173 10.33 0.35 -18.17
CA LEU A 173 11.75 0.05 -18.33
C LEU A 173 12.08 -0.44 -19.75
N VAL A 174 11.24 -1.30 -20.32
CA VAL A 174 11.38 -1.74 -21.73
C VAL A 174 11.26 -0.54 -22.68
N ASN A 175 10.26 0.32 -22.49
CA ASN A 175 10.05 1.50 -23.31
C ASN A 175 11.23 2.48 -23.24
N VAL A 176 11.79 2.70 -22.04
CA VAL A 176 12.97 3.55 -21.85
C VAL A 176 14.20 2.97 -22.54
N ASN A 177 14.42 1.66 -22.46
CA ASN A 177 15.53 1.00 -23.16
C ASN A 177 15.40 1.11 -24.69
N THR A 178 14.19 0.90 -25.23
CA THR A 178 13.89 1.08 -26.65
C THR A 178 14.13 2.52 -27.07
N LEU A 179 13.60 3.49 -26.32
CA LEU A 179 13.78 4.92 -26.59
C LEU A 179 15.27 5.31 -26.55
N SER A 180 16.02 4.82 -25.58
CA SER A 180 17.46 5.07 -25.50
C SER A 180 18.21 4.49 -26.70
N THR A 181 17.80 3.31 -27.17
CA THR A 181 18.40 2.69 -28.36
C THR A 181 18.09 3.52 -29.61
N SER A 182 16.82 3.88 -29.83
CA SER A 182 16.43 4.73 -30.97
C SER A 182 17.06 6.12 -30.93
N ALA A 183 17.25 6.71 -29.73
CA ALA A 183 17.95 7.98 -29.58
C ALA A 183 19.44 7.87 -29.98
N ASN A 184 20.11 6.77 -29.61
CA ASN A 184 21.47 6.50 -30.04
C ASN A 184 21.57 6.27 -31.56
N GLU A 185 20.64 5.53 -32.16
CA GLU A 185 20.57 5.32 -33.61
C GLU A 185 20.31 6.63 -34.38
N ALA A 186 19.43 7.48 -33.85
CA ALA A 186 19.17 8.81 -34.41
C ALA A 186 20.41 9.72 -34.32
N ALA A 187 21.13 9.67 -33.21
CA ALA A 187 22.38 10.41 -33.04
C ALA A 187 23.45 9.95 -34.06
N ALA A 188 23.61 8.64 -34.25
CA ALA A 188 24.51 8.09 -35.26
C ALA A 188 24.12 8.48 -36.70
N SER A 189 22.83 8.44 -37.03
CA SER A 189 22.33 8.88 -38.34
C SER A 189 22.58 10.39 -38.58
N LEU A 190 22.48 11.21 -37.53
CA LEU A 190 22.81 12.64 -37.61
C LEU A 190 24.30 12.88 -37.83
N GLU A 191 25.16 12.07 -37.19
CA GLU A 191 26.61 12.12 -37.39
C GLU A 191 26.98 11.75 -38.84
N GLU A 192 26.37 10.70 -39.40
CA GLU A 192 26.55 10.31 -40.81
C GLU A 192 26.06 11.39 -41.78
N THR A 193 24.91 12.01 -41.48
CA THR A 193 24.36 13.12 -42.29
C THR A 193 25.29 14.33 -42.24
N ALA A 194 25.87 14.65 -41.08
CA ALA A 194 26.83 15.74 -40.94
C ALA A 194 28.10 15.48 -41.75
N ALA A 195 28.64 14.26 -41.70
CA ALA A 195 29.80 13.86 -42.50
C ALA A 195 29.51 13.94 -44.02
N ALA A 196 28.34 13.48 -44.46
CA ALA A 196 27.91 13.61 -45.85
C ALA A 196 27.78 15.09 -46.28
N LEU A 197 27.28 15.95 -45.39
CA LEU A 197 27.22 17.39 -45.65
C LEU A 197 28.60 18.03 -45.75
N GLU A 198 29.59 17.59 -44.96
CA GLU A 198 30.97 18.05 -45.10
C GLU A 198 31.57 17.67 -46.46
N GLU A 199 31.34 16.43 -46.91
CA GLU A 199 31.80 15.94 -48.22
C GLU A 199 31.14 16.71 -49.39
N ILE A 200 29.82 16.92 -49.32
CA ILE A 200 29.09 17.73 -50.30
C ILE A 200 29.65 19.15 -50.32
N THR A 201 29.86 19.75 -49.15
CA THR A 201 30.40 21.11 -49.03
C THR A 201 31.79 21.21 -49.67
N SER A 202 32.67 20.24 -49.40
CA SER A 202 33.99 20.14 -50.03
C SER A 202 33.91 20.03 -51.56
N THR A 203 32.97 19.23 -52.06
CA THR A 203 32.72 19.08 -53.50
C THR A 203 32.21 20.37 -54.12
N VAL A 204 31.31 21.09 -53.45
CA VAL A 204 30.80 22.40 -53.91
C VAL A 204 31.93 23.43 -53.97
N ILE A 205 32.81 23.48 -52.97
CA ILE A 205 33.99 24.37 -52.97
C ILE A 205 34.91 24.03 -54.15
N ASN A 206 35.21 22.75 -54.37
CA ASN A 206 36.03 22.30 -55.51
C ASN A 206 35.40 22.65 -56.86
N ASN A 207 34.09 22.47 -57.01
CA ASN A 207 33.36 22.86 -58.22
C ASN A 207 33.40 24.38 -58.44
N SER A 208 33.23 25.18 -57.39
CA SER A 208 33.36 26.64 -57.47
C SER A 208 34.75 27.06 -57.95
N ASN A 209 35.82 26.47 -57.40
CA ASN A 209 37.19 26.70 -57.85
C ASN A 209 37.40 26.28 -59.32
N ASN A 210 36.83 25.15 -59.75
CA ASN A 210 36.91 24.71 -61.15
C ASN A 210 36.18 25.66 -62.10
N VAL A 211 35.02 26.17 -61.72
CA VAL A 211 34.30 27.20 -62.49
C VAL A 211 35.13 28.48 -62.61
N GLN A 212 35.79 28.89 -61.53
CA GLN A 212 36.68 30.06 -61.57
C GLN A 212 37.87 29.86 -62.52
N LYS A 213 38.55 28.71 -62.44
CA LYS A 213 39.61 28.34 -63.40
C LYS A 213 39.09 28.29 -64.84
N MET A 214 37.88 27.78 -65.06
CA MET A 214 37.28 27.72 -66.39
C MET A 214 36.96 29.12 -66.93
N SER A 215 36.53 30.05 -66.07
CA SER A 215 36.36 31.46 -66.43
C SER A 215 37.69 32.13 -66.81
N GLU A 216 38.76 31.87 -66.07
CA GLU A 216 40.11 32.35 -66.39
C GLU A 216 40.61 31.81 -67.73
N ASN A 217 40.51 30.49 -67.95
CA ASN A 217 40.87 29.85 -69.23
C ASN A 217 40.05 30.42 -70.40
N ALA A 218 38.74 30.67 -70.21
CA ALA A 218 37.90 31.27 -71.25
C ALA A 218 38.35 32.71 -71.58
N LYS A 219 38.80 33.47 -70.58
CA LYS A 219 39.36 34.82 -70.77
C LYS A 219 40.69 34.77 -71.53
N GLU A 220 41.58 33.84 -71.19
CA GLU A 220 42.84 33.62 -71.92
C GLU A 220 42.59 33.17 -73.36
N LEU A 221 41.65 32.25 -73.58
CA LEU A 221 41.25 31.80 -74.91
C LEU A 221 40.69 32.97 -75.73
N THR A 222 39.81 33.79 -75.15
CA THR A 222 39.25 34.98 -75.81
C THR A 222 40.37 35.94 -76.22
N SER A 223 41.32 36.22 -75.32
CA SER A 223 42.48 37.07 -75.63
C SER A 223 43.34 36.50 -76.77
N SER A 224 43.57 35.18 -76.77
CA SER A 224 44.32 34.49 -77.82
C SER A 224 43.60 34.52 -79.17
N VAL A 225 42.27 34.37 -79.16
CA VAL A 225 41.43 34.49 -80.36
C VAL A 225 41.46 35.92 -80.90
N THR A 226 41.33 36.95 -80.06
CA THR A 226 41.45 38.35 -80.49
C THR A 226 42.82 38.64 -81.11
N ARG A 227 43.90 38.17 -80.48
CA ARG A 227 45.26 38.27 -81.02
C ARG A 227 45.38 37.57 -82.38
N GLY A 228 44.78 36.38 -82.51
CA GLY A 228 44.73 35.63 -83.77
C GLY A 228 43.93 36.37 -84.87
N GLN A 229 42.81 36.99 -84.50
CA GLN A 229 42.01 37.82 -85.40
C GLN A 229 42.81 39.04 -85.90
N ASP A 230 43.53 39.72 -85.01
CA ASP A 230 44.39 40.86 -85.38
C ASP A 230 45.48 40.43 -86.37
N LEU A 231 46.12 39.27 -86.13
CA LEU A 231 47.12 38.70 -87.04
C LEU A 231 46.51 38.34 -88.40
N ALA A 232 45.31 37.76 -88.42
CA ALA A 232 44.60 37.44 -89.65
C ALA A 232 44.23 38.73 -90.43
N LEU A 233 43.76 39.78 -89.75
CA LEU A 233 43.49 41.10 -90.35
C LEU A 233 44.75 41.72 -90.95
N ASN A 234 45.86 41.70 -90.22
CA ASN A 234 47.15 42.18 -90.74
C ASN A 234 47.61 41.37 -91.96
N THR A 235 47.35 40.05 -91.97
CA THR A 235 47.65 39.18 -93.11
C THR A 235 46.76 39.53 -94.32
N THR A 236 45.46 39.74 -94.12
CA THR A 236 44.53 40.18 -95.18
C THR A 236 44.96 41.53 -95.75
N LYS A 237 45.29 42.51 -94.89
CA LYS A 237 45.80 43.81 -95.33
C LYS A 237 47.09 43.68 -96.13
N SER A 238 48.02 42.83 -95.68
CA SER A 238 49.25 42.56 -96.43
C SER A 238 48.96 41.93 -97.79
N MET A 239 47.94 41.06 -97.90
CA MET A 239 47.49 40.50 -99.17
C MET A 239 46.82 41.54 -100.08
N GLU A 240 46.06 42.49 -99.52
CA GLU A 240 45.52 43.64 -100.27
C GLU A 240 46.65 44.54 -100.80
N ASP A 241 47.63 44.89 -99.96
CA ASP A 241 48.81 45.67 -100.36
C ASP A 241 49.59 44.95 -101.48
N ILE A 242 49.77 43.63 -101.37
CA ILE A 242 50.34 42.80 -102.44
C ILE A 242 49.49 42.89 -103.71
N ASN A 243 48.17 42.78 -103.61
CA ASN A 243 47.27 42.87 -104.77
C ASN A 243 47.39 44.24 -105.47
N THR A 244 47.39 45.33 -104.72
CA THR A 244 47.59 46.68 -105.28
C THR A 244 48.95 46.82 -105.96
N GLN A 245 50.02 46.28 -105.36
CA GLN A 245 51.34 46.30 -105.98
C GLN A 245 51.38 45.47 -107.27
N VAL A 246 50.70 44.33 -107.31
CA VAL A 246 50.56 43.48 -108.51
C VAL A 246 49.76 44.19 -109.60
N GLU A 247 48.68 44.90 -109.26
CA GLU A 247 47.92 45.74 -110.20
C GLU A 247 48.78 46.86 -110.77
N ALA A 248 49.55 47.58 -109.95
CA ALA A 248 50.47 48.61 -110.40
C ALA A 248 51.57 48.05 -111.33
N ILE A 249 52.07 46.83 -111.05
CA ILE A 249 52.98 46.12 -111.95
C ILE A 249 52.29 45.80 -113.28
N ASN A 250 51.03 45.35 -113.25
CA ASN A 250 50.27 45.02 -114.46
C ASN A 250 49.98 46.27 -115.32
N GLU A 251 49.66 47.40 -114.68
CA GLU A 251 49.52 48.70 -115.33
C GLU A 251 50.85 49.14 -115.95
N ALA A 252 51.97 49.00 -115.23
CA ALA A 252 53.30 49.28 -115.77
C ALA A 252 53.66 48.36 -116.95
N ILE A 253 53.31 47.06 -116.90
CA ILE A 253 53.47 46.13 -118.02
C ILE A 253 52.62 46.59 -119.21
N THR A 254 51.38 47.04 -118.99
CA THR A 254 50.51 47.57 -120.05
C THR A 254 51.09 48.83 -120.69
N VAL A 255 51.66 49.74 -119.90
CA VAL A 255 52.38 50.92 -120.41
C VAL A 255 53.63 50.50 -121.18
N ILE A 256 54.39 49.51 -120.70
CA ILE A 256 55.53 48.95 -121.43
C ILE A 256 55.08 48.37 -122.77
N ASP A 257 53.96 47.64 -122.81
CA ASP A 257 53.39 47.08 -124.03
C ASP A 257 52.94 48.21 -125.00
N GLN A 258 52.35 49.29 -124.48
CA GLN A 258 52.00 50.48 -125.26
C GLN A 258 53.24 51.22 -125.81
N ILE A 259 54.30 51.37 -125.02
CA ILE A 259 55.57 51.96 -125.47
C ILE A 259 56.22 51.06 -126.52
N ALA A 260 56.25 49.74 -126.28
CA ALA A 260 56.78 48.76 -127.23
C ALA A 260 56.04 48.85 -128.58
N PHE A 261 54.71 49.01 -128.55
CA PHE A 261 53.90 49.25 -129.74
C PHE A 261 54.20 50.59 -130.42
N GLN A 262 54.35 51.68 -129.65
CA GLN A 262 54.72 53.01 -130.17
C GLN A 262 56.16 53.10 -130.73
N THR A 263 57.11 52.30 -130.22
CA THR A 263 58.48 52.24 -130.78
C THR A 263 58.59 51.38 -132.03
N ASN A 264 57.53 50.65 -132.39
CA ASN A 264 57.50 49.72 -133.53
C ASN A 264 56.71 50.27 -134.74
N ILE A 265 56.30 51.54 -134.74
CA ILE A 265 55.64 52.27 -135.84
C ILE A 265 56.13 53.72 -135.86
#